data_AF-A0A8J9UAS9-F1
#
_entry.id   AF-A0A8J9UAS9-F1
#
_cell.length_a   1.000
_cell.length_b   1.000
_cell.length_c   1.000
_cell.angle_alpha   90.00
_cell.angle_beta   90.00
_cell.angle_gamma   90.00
#
_symmetry.space_group_name_H-M   'P 1'
#
loop_
_entity.id
_entity.type
_entity.pdbx_description
1 polymer ?
#
loop_
_entity_poly.entity_id
_entity_poly.type
_entity_poly.pdbx_seq_one_letter_code
_entity_poly.pdbx_strand_id
1 'polypeptide(L)'
;MKMRDRVRSISLGQGQGPVAEKMINNAKPKGDWVFLQNCHLAASWMLSLEVLVANMSSDQTLHPDFRLYLSSMPTPKFPVSVLQNSVKVTNEPPKGLKANVKRALIEMEEDFFENHVLEQDWRTMLFGICMFHAIIQERKKFGPLGWNITYEFNNSDRECALLNLQMFCESGHIPWDALEYITSQITYGGRVTDMWDQRCLTTILKQFFSPPTLEEGYTYSPSGTYYCPRFDKLNAVREYIDTLPVIEDPEVFGMHENANIAFENKETSTLIKTIVDVQPRAGGGGGGDTPDQIVWRICEQTRAVVASKVDKTLVNPSLMVPDDMGQLHSLTTVLLHETDRFNILLGLIHSSLNELQKAIKGVVVMSEAYEEVFNAFLNNKVPEMWHRHGYNSLKSLGSWIHDLTLRIDFIEKWLIEGSQASSWVSGLFFPQGLLTGALQAYARRYRVPIDALLFDFHPLGFFLSQEDVYKQSKKTKQDDDTNVFGLLEKPEDGVNIHGLFIDAGRWDSENNLLVDALPGEMNSPLPVVWFKPVLSLPRPDPRYEAPLYKTSERAGTLSTTGHSTNFVLPVLLPSNMHSHFWIVRGTALLTQITD
;
A
#
# COMPACT_ATOMS: atom_id res chain seq x y z
N MET A 1 -10.22 -16.95 -50.19
CA MET A 1 -10.38 -15.58 -49.65
C MET A 1 -9.59 -15.53 -48.35
N LYS A 2 -8.69 -14.56 -48.16
CA LYS A 2 -7.86 -14.52 -46.93
C LYS A 2 -8.81 -14.33 -45.74
N MET A 3 -8.67 -15.12 -44.67
CA MET A 3 -9.56 -15.06 -43.49
C MET A 3 -9.70 -13.65 -42.90
N ARG A 4 -8.73 -12.76 -43.13
CA ARG A 4 -8.76 -11.34 -42.75
C ARG A 4 -9.93 -10.55 -43.38
N ASP A 5 -10.39 -10.92 -44.58
CA ASP A 5 -11.46 -10.18 -45.29
C ASP A 5 -12.86 -10.44 -44.70
N ARG A 6 -13.01 -11.50 -43.87
CA ARG A 6 -14.25 -11.88 -43.19
C ARG A 6 -14.36 -11.31 -41.77
N VAL A 7 -13.36 -10.58 -41.29
CA VAL A 7 -13.36 -10.00 -39.94
C VAL A 7 -13.96 -8.60 -39.97
N ARG A 8 -14.97 -8.37 -39.14
CA ARG A 8 -15.60 -7.07 -38.90
C ARG A 8 -15.35 -6.68 -37.45
N SER A 9 -14.61 -5.61 -37.23
CA SER A 9 -14.31 -5.11 -35.89
C SER A 9 -15.04 -3.79 -35.61
N ILE A 10 -15.54 -3.62 -34.40
CA ILE A 10 -16.10 -2.36 -33.91
C ILE A 10 -15.67 -2.13 -32.47
N SER A 11 -15.23 -0.91 -32.16
CA SER A 11 -14.91 -0.49 -30.80
C SER A 11 -16.16 0.08 -30.15
N LEU A 12 -16.60 -0.55 -29.07
CA LEU A 12 -17.80 -0.15 -28.35
C LEU A 12 -17.49 1.08 -27.49
N GLY A 13 -18.26 2.14 -27.74
CA GLY A 13 -18.32 3.35 -26.93
C GLY A 13 -19.78 3.77 -26.75
N GLN A 14 -19.99 5.01 -26.31
CA GLN A 14 -21.33 5.55 -26.11
C GLN A 14 -22.13 5.53 -27.43
N GLY A 15 -23.29 4.86 -27.44
CA GLY A 15 -24.19 4.80 -28.60
C GLY A 15 -23.83 3.79 -29.69
N GLN A 16 -22.74 3.01 -29.56
CA GLN A 16 -22.32 2.03 -30.58
C GLN A 16 -23.04 0.68 -30.52
N GLY A 17 -23.83 0.42 -29.46
CA GLY A 17 -24.57 -0.84 -29.27
C GLY A 17 -25.44 -1.24 -30.47
N PRO A 18 -26.36 -0.38 -30.95
CA PRO A 18 -27.22 -0.70 -32.09
C PRO A 18 -26.46 -0.98 -33.40
N VAL A 19 -25.28 -0.39 -33.58
CA VAL A 19 -24.42 -0.65 -34.75
C VAL A 19 -23.81 -2.04 -34.64
N ALA A 20 -23.36 -2.43 -33.45
CA ALA A 20 -22.87 -3.78 -33.18
C ALA A 20 -23.96 -4.84 -33.38
N GLU A 21 -25.21 -4.58 -32.99
CA GLU A 21 -26.34 -5.50 -33.22
C GLU A 21 -26.59 -5.74 -34.71
N LYS A 22 -26.63 -4.66 -35.51
CA LYS A 22 -26.78 -4.76 -36.97
C LYS A 22 -25.62 -5.53 -37.58
N MET A 23 -24.40 -5.31 -37.09
CA MET A 23 -23.21 -6.01 -37.57
C MET A 23 -23.29 -7.52 -37.29
N ILE A 24 -23.70 -7.90 -36.08
CA ILE A 24 -23.91 -9.30 -35.69
C ILE A 24 -24.97 -9.94 -36.56
N ASN A 25 -26.15 -9.32 -36.70
CA ASN A 25 -27.25 -9.89 -37.47
C ASN A 25 -26.91 -10.06 -38.96
N ASN A 26 -26.10 -9.17 -39.53
CA ASN A 26 -25.61 -9.30 -40.91
C ASN A 26 -24.53 -10.38 -41.06
N ALA A 27 -23.72 -10.61 -40.03
CA ALA A 27 -22.62 -11.57 -40.05
C ALA A 27 -23.08 -13.02 -39.79
N LYS A 28 -24.13 -13.22 -38.98
CA LYS A 28 -24.72 -14.53 -38.66
C LYS A 28 -24.96 -15.43 -39.89
N PRO A 29 -25.72 -15.00 -40.92
CA PRO A 29 -25.99 -15.85 -42.08
C PRO A 29 -24.79 -15.98 -43.05
N LYS A 30 -23.86 -15.03 -43.01
CA LYS A 30 -22.67 -15.00 -43.89
C LYS A 30 -21.48 -15.80 -43.34
N GLY A 31 -21.50 -16.13 -42.05
CA GLY A 31 -20.38 -16.76 -41.36
C GLY A 31 -19.18 -15.83 -41.17
N ASP A 32 -19.41 -14.51 -41.14
CA ASP A 32 -18.34 -13.53 -40.90
C ASP A 32 -17.98 -13.46 -39.41
N TRP A 33 -16.76 -13.02 -39.10
CA TRP A 33 -16.27 -12.93 -37.73
C TRP A 33 -16.48 -11.53 -37.21
N VAL A 34 -17.11 -11.40 -36.05
CA VAL A 34 -17.37 -10.11 -35.40
C VAL A 34 -16.46 -9.95 -34.21
N PHE A 35 -15.68 -8.87 -34.17
CA PHE A 35 -14.83 -8.52 -33.03
C PHE A 35 -15.34 -7.23 -32.38
N LEU A 36 -15.89 -7.35 -31.17
CA LEU A 36 -16.32 -6.21 -30.36
C LEU A 36 -15.20 -5.86 -29.37
N GLN A 37 -14.65 -4.65 -29.50
CA GLN A 37 -13.61 -4.16 -28.60
C GLN A 37 -14.23 -3.30 -27.50
N ASN A 38 -13.57 -3.23 -26.34
CA ASN A 38 -13.93 -2.35 -25.22
C ASN A 38 -15.35 -2.55 -24.67
N CYS A 39 -15.83 -3.80 -24.58
CA CYS A 39 -17.19 -4.09 -24.13
C CYS A 39 -17.51 -3.50 -22.73
N HIS A 40 -16.52 -3.43 -21.83
CA HIS A 40 -16.64 -2.80 -20.51
C HIS A 40 -17.11 -1.33 -20.53
N LEU A 41 -16.88 -0.59 -21.62
CA LEU A 41 -17.33 0.79 -21.77
C LEU A 41 -18.82 0.91 -22.12
N ALA A 42 -19.43 -0.16 -22.66
CA ALA A 42 -20.82 -0.17 -23.12
C ALA A 42 -21.77 -0.84 -22.12
N ALA A 43 -21.70 -0.46 -20.84
CA ALA A 43 -22.47 -1.06 -19.76
C ALA A 43 -23.99 -1.10 -20.01
N SER A 44 -24.57 -0.05 -20.61
CA SER A 44 -26.00 0.02 -20.91
C SER A 44 -26.47 -1.00 -21.95
N TRP A 45 -25.57 -1.48 -22.81
CA TRP A 45 -25.89 -2.42 -23.88
C TRP A 45 -25.62 -3.89 -23.49
N MET A 46 -24.99 -4.13 -22.34
CA MET A 46 -24.63 -5.50 -21.91
C MET A 46 -25.84 -6.43 -21.74
N LEU A 47 -26.97 -5.93 -21.25
CA LEU A 47 -28.21 -6.70 -21.13
C LEU A 47 -28.76 -7.10 -22.52
N SER A 48 -28.69 -6.20 -23.49
CA SER A 48 -29.09 -6.50 -24.87
C SER A 48 -28.17 -7.53 -25.51
N LEU A 49 -26.85 -7.44 -25.25
CA LEU A 49 -25.87 -8.44 -25.69
C LEU A 49 -26.17 -9.83 -25.12
N GLU A 50 -26.52 -9.91 -23.83
CA GLU A 50 -26.91 -11.16 -23.18
C GLU A 50 -28.12 -11.81 -23.87
N VAL A 51 -29.17 -11.04 -24.14
CA VAL A 51 -30.34 -11.52 -24.87
C VAL A 51 -29.97 -11.99 -26.28
N LEU A 52 -29.10 -11.26 -26.99
CA LEU A 52 -28.64 -11.65 -28.33
C LEU A 52 -27.89 -12.97 -28.33
N VAL A 53 -26.96 -13.16 -27.38
CA VAL A 53 -26.18 -14.40 -27.25
C VAL A 53 -27.07 -15.57 -26.82
N ALA A 54 -28.02 -15.36 -25.91
CA ALA A 54 -28.99 -16.38 -25.53
C ALA A 54 -29.82 -16.85 -26.74
N ASN A 55 -30.31 -15.91 -27.55
CA ASN A 55 -31.12 -16.20 -28.73
C ASN A 55 -30.32 -16.86 -29.88
N MET A 56 -28.99 -16.68 -29.93
CA MET A 56 -28.14 -17.32 -30.95
C MET A 56 -28.15 -18.84 -30.88
N SER A 57 -28.33 -19.42 -29.69
CA SER A 57 -28.32 -20.89 -29.52
C SER A 57 -29.54 -21.57 -30.17
N SER A 58 -30.64 -20.83 -30.32
CA SER A 58 -31.89 -21.29 -30.93
C SER A 58 -32.06 -20.89 -32.40
N ASP A 59 -31.10 -20.15 -32.96
CA ASP A 59 -31.21 -19.53 -34.28
C ASP A 59 -30.79 -20.50 -35.40
N GLN A 60 -31.76 -20.98 -36.20
CA GLN A 60 -31.50 -21.88 -37.33
C GLN A 60 -30.69 -21.23 -38.46
N THR A 61 -30.57 -19.90 -38.47
CA THR A 61 -29.85 -19.15 -39.50
C THR A 61 -28.35 -18.97 -39.23
N LEU A 62 -27.84 -19.57 -38.14
CA LEU A 62 -26.45 -19.45 -37.74
C LEU A 62 -25.52 -20.27 -38.63
N HIS A 63 -24.64 -19.60 -39.35
CA HIS A 63 -23.62 -20.26 -40.16
C HIS A 63 -22.53 -20.88 -39.26
N PRO A 64 -22.04 -22.12 -39.53
CA PRO A 64 -21.07 -22.82 -38.68
C PRO A 64 -19.71 -22.09 -38.52
N ASP A 65 -19.30 -21.31 -39.53
CA ASP A 65 -18.07 -20.51 -39.48
C ASP A 65 -18.18 -19.21 -38.64
N PHE A 66 -19.39 -18.82 -38.22
CA PHE A 66 -19.59 -17.56 -37.49
C PHE A 66 -18.85 -17.59 -36.14
N ARG A 67 -18.13 -16.50 -35.85
CA ARG A 67 -17.43 -16.32 -34.57
C ARG A 67 -17.67 -14.92 -34.03
N LEU A 68 -18.02 -14.85 -32.75
CA LEU A 68 -18.15 -13.60 -31.99
C LEU A 68 -17.00 -13.53 -30.99
N TYR A 69 -16.14 -12.54 -31.14
CA TYR A 69 -15.04 -12.23 -30.24
C TYR A 69 -15.37 -10.97 -29.46
N LEU A 70 -15.19 -11.02 -28.14
CA LEU A 70 -15.44 -9.92 -27.22
C LEU A 70 -14.13 -9.60 -26.51
N SER A 71 -13.70 -8.34 -26.54
CA SER A 71 -12.58 -7.85 -25.75
C SER A 71 -13.08 -6.90 -24.67
N SER A 72 -12.73 -7.20 -23.42
CA SER A 72 -13.17 -6.44 -22.25
C SER A 72 -12.14 -6.51 -21.13
N MET A 73 -12.00 -5.43 -20.37
CA MET A 73 -11.45 -5.53 -19.02
C MET A 73 -12.49 -6.22 -18.11
N PRO A 74 -12.06 -6.96 -17.07
CA PRO A 74 -12.97 -7.53 -16.08
C PRO A 74 -13.84 -6.43 -15.45
N THR A 75 -15.15 -6.63 -15.45
CA THR A 75 -16.10 -5.66 -14.86
C THR A 75 -17.30 -6.41 -14.27
N PRO A 76 -17.80 -6.01 -13.08
CA PRO A 76 -18.97 -6.64 -12.47
C PRO A 76 -20.25 -6.42 -13.29
N LYS A 77 -20.23 -5.47 -14.24
CA LYS A 77 -21.36 -5.16 -15.13
C LYS A 77 -21.48 -6.13 -16.30
N PHE A 78 -20.48 -6.99 -16.52
CA PHE A 78 -20.49 -7.90 -17.65
C PHE A 78 -21.44 -9.08 -17.37
N PRO A 79 -22.31 -9.49 -18.30
CA PRO A 79 -23.33 -10.50 -18.02
C PRO A 79 -22.71 -11.87 -17.70
N VAL A 80 -23.16 -12.45 -16.59
CA VAL A 80 -22.65 -13.74 -16.09
C VAL A 80 -22.94 -14.87 -17.07
N SER A 81 -24.12 -14.87 -17.72
CA SER A 81 -24.51 -15.90 -18.69
C SER A 81 -23.61 -15.92 -19.93
N VAL A 82 -23.24 -14.73 -20.45
CA VAL A 82 -22.32 -14.59 -21.59
C VAL A 82 -20.93 -15.07 -21.20
N LEU A 83 -20.47 -14.76 -19.98
CA LEU A 83 -19.23 -15.33 -19.47
C LEU A 83 -19.37 -16.84 -19.39
N GLN A 84 -20.33 -17.42 -18.68
CA GLN A 84 -20.47 -18.87 -18.53
C GLN A 84 -20.45 -19.61 -19.88
N ASN A 85 -21.17 -19.11 -20.89
CA ASN A 85 -21.30 -19.73 -22.20
C ASN A 85 -20.17 -19.42 -23.20
N SER A 86 -19.22 -18.55 -22.86
CA SER A 86 -18.10 -18.19 -23.75
C SER A 86 -16.81 -18.94 -23.44
N VAL A 87 -15.91 -19.01 -24.43
CA VAL A 87 -14.51 -19.39 -24.22
C VAL A 87 -13.75 -18.16 -23.79
N LYS A 88 -13.11 -18.21 -22.61
CA LYS A 88 -12.36 -17.10 -22.03
C LYS A 88 -10.89 -17.29 -22.35
N VAL A 89 -10.27 -16.24 -22.89
CA VAL A 89 -8.83 -16.17 -23.10
C VAL A 89 -8.35 -14.93 -22.37
N THR A 90 -7.47 -15.12 -21.39
CA THR A 90 -6.82 -14.02 -20.67
C THR A 90 -5.49 -13.72 -21.33
N ASN A 91 -5.24 -12.44 -21.61
CA ASN A 91 -3.94 -11.96 -22.08
C ASN A 91 -3.34 -11.13 -20.96
N GLU A 92 -2.34 -11.68 -20.28
CA GLU A 92 -1.59 -10.97 -19.23
C GLU A 92 -0.24 -10.54 -19.80
N PRO A 93 0.30 -9.38 -19.38
CA PRO A 93 1.68 -9.05 -19.70
C PRO A 93 2.62 -10.16 -19.18
N PRO A 94 3.75 -10.41 -19.87
CA PRO A 94 4.69 -11.44 -19.44
C PRO A 94 5.18 -11.12 -18.03
N LYS A 95 5.07 -12.09 -17.13
CA LYS A 95 5.59 -11.98 -15.76
C LYS A 95 7.08 -12.31 -15.77
N GLY A 96 7.87 -11.49 -15.10
CA GLY A 96 9.31 -11.67 -14.95
C GLY A 96 10.11 -10.66 -15.76
N LEU A 97 11.19 -10.19 -15.14
CA LEU A 97 12.18 -9.28 -15.67
C LEU A 97 12.73 -9.76 -17.03
N LYS A 98 13.13 -11.03 -17.11
CA LYS A 98 13.67 -11.63 -18.34
C LYS A 98 12.70 -11.52 -19.51
N ALA A 99 11.44 -11.93 -19.30
CA ALA A 99 10.44 -11.96 -20.35
C ALA A 99 10.05 -10.56 -20.81
N ASN A 100 10.01 -9.60 -19.88
CA ASN A 100 9.69 -8.21 -20.16
C ASN A 100 10.77 -7.51 -20.99
N VAL A 101 12.04 -7.65 -20.58
CA VAL A 101 13.19 -7.08 -21.31
C VAL A 101 13.34 -7.76 -22.67
N LYS A 102 13.17 -9.09 -22.75
CA LYS A 102 13.20 -9.82 -24.02
C LYS A 102 12.14 -9.30 -25.00
N ARG A 103 10.92 -9.05 -24.53
CA ARG A 103 9.86 -8.44 -25.36
C ARG A 103 10.27 -7.05 -25.83
N ALA A 104 10.79 -6.19 -24.93
CA ALA A 104 11.21 -4.84 -25.28
C ALA A 104 12.30 -4.80 -26.36
N LEU A 105 13.23 -5.76 -26.37
CA LEU A 105 14.28 -5.88 -27.39
C LEU A 105 13.86 -6.58 -28.68
N ILE A 106 12.76 -7.34 -28.66
CA ILE A 106 12.16 -7.88 -29.90
C ILE A 106 11.37 -6.78 -30.62
N GLU A 107 10.72 -5.91 -29.86
CA GLU A 107 9.99 -4.74 -30.40
C GLU A 107 10.92 -3.64 -30.92
N MET A 108 12.20 -3.65 -30.52
CA MET A 108 13.18 -2.63 -30.91
C MET A 108 13.76 -2.91 -32.30
N GLU A 109 13.85 -1.87 -33.13
CA GLU A 109 14.47 -1.94 -34.46
C GLU A 109 16.00 -2.03 -34.34
N GLU A 110 16.62 -2.84 -35.19
CA GLU A 110 18.08 -3.04 -35.20
C GLU A 110 18.83 -1.74 -35.51
N ASP A 111 18.32 -0.94 -36.46
CA ASP A 111 18.93 0.35 -36.83
C ASP A 111 18.91 1.35 -35.67
N PHE A 112 17.84 1.36 -34.87
CA PHE A 112 17.71 2.24 -33.70
C PHE A 112 18.71 1.88 -32.59
N PHE A 113 19.03 0.58 -32.45
CA PHE A 113 19.97 0.10 -31.45
C PHE A 113 21.43 0.25 -31.90
N GLU A 114 21.74 -0.08 -33.15
CA GLU A 114 23.11 -0.20 -33.63
C GLU A 114 23.70 1.13 -34.14
N ASN A 115 22.89 2.05 -34.67
CA ASN A 115 23.40 3.25 -35.34
C ASN A 115 23.13 4.53 -34.52
N HIS A 116 24.12 5.01 -33.76
CA HIS A 116 24.07 6.31 -33.07
C HIS A 116 25.47 6.92 -32.88
N VAL A 117 25.56 8.26 -32.77
CA VAL A 117 26.81 9.03 -32.58
C VAL A 117 27.57 8.64 -31.30
N LEU A 118 26.85 8.10 -30.32
CA LEU A 118 27.36 7.71 -29.00
C LEU A 118 27.73 6.21 -28.91
N GLU A 119 27.60 5.47 -30.02
CA GLU A 119 28.00 4.07 -30.16
C GLU A 119 27.64 3.16 -28.96
N GLN A 120 28.62 2.80 -28.13
CA GLN A 120 28.43 1.89 -26.99
C GLN A 120 27.65 2.53 -25.83
N ASP A 121 27.83 3.83 -25.59
CA ASP A 121 27.14 4.54 -24.50
C ASP A 121 25.64 4.61 -24.79
N TRP A 122 25.26 4.78 -26.07
CA TRP A 122 23.87 4.73 -26.52
C TRP A 122 23.21 3.39 -26.18
N ARG A 123 23.86 2.28 -26.55
CA ARG A 123 23.35 0.91 -26.34
C ARG A 123 23.21 0.59 -24.85
N THR A 124 24.17 1.05 -24.05
CA THR A 124 24.19 0.92 -22.59
C THR A 124 23.01 1.65 -21.97
N MET A 125 22.77 2.91 -22.38
CA MET A 125 21.63 3.72 -21.93
C MET A 125 20.28 3.12 -22.35
N LEU A 126 20.14 2.64 -23.59
CA LEU A 126 18.94 1.96 -24.08
C LEU A 126 18.60 0.74 -23.23
N PHE A 127 19.61 -0.10 -22.96
CA PHE A 127 19.46 -1.27 -22.11
C PHE A 127 19.07 -0.89 -20.67
N GLY A 128 19.71 0.16 -20.12
CA GLY A 128 19.37 0.70 -18.80
C GLY A 128 17.91 1.13 -18.67
N ILE A 129 17.36 1.83 -19.67
CA ILE A 129 15.94 2.22 -19.70
C ILE A 129 15.02 1.00 -19.82
N CYS A 130 15.37 0.02 -20.65
CA CYS A 130 14.60 -1.23 -20.77
C CYS A 130 14.57 -2.04 -19.46
N MET A 131 15.72 -2.16 -18.78
CA MET A 131 15.83 -2.80 -17.47
C MET A 131 15.05 -2.03 -16.41
N PHE A 132 15.21 -0.70 -16.35
CA PHE A 132 14.46 0.17 -15.45
C PHE A 132 12.95 -0.01 -15.62
N HIS A 133 12.45 0.03 -16.87
CA HIS A 133 11.03 -0.15 -17.17
C HIS A 133 10.51 -1.51 -16.71
N ALA A 134 11.28 -2.58 -16.91
CA ALA A 134 10.89 -3.90 -16.46
C ALA A 134 10.89 -4.00 -14.92
N ILE A 135 11.88 -3.40 -14.24
CA ILE A 135 11.97 -3.39 -12.78
C ILE A 135 10.79 -2.65 -12.15
N ILE A 136 10.42 -1.47 -12.63
CA ILE A 136 9.29 -0.72 -12.05
C ILE A 136 7.95 -1.45 -12.23
N GLN A 137 7.78 -2.19 -13.33
CA GLN A 137 6.59 -3.01 -13.57
C GLN A 137 6.54 -4.21 -12.63
N GLU A 138 7.64 -4.94 -12.50
CA GLU A 138 7.73 -6.14 -11.66
C GLU A 138 7.67 -5.79 -10.16
N ARG A 139 8.15 -4.60 -9.78
CA ARG A 139 8.08 -4.09 -8.41
C ARG A 139 6.65 -3.95 -7.86
N LYS A 140 5.63 -3.91 -8.74
CA LYS A 140 4.19 -3.98 -8.36
C LYS A 140 3.83 -5.26 -7.61
N LYS A 141 4.58 -6.36 -7.82
CA LYS A 141 4.38 -7.65 -7.13
C LYS A 141 4.48 -7.52 -5.62
N PHE A 142 5.41 -6.71 -5.13
CA PHE A 142 5.70 -6.56 -3.69
C PHE A 142 4.71 -5.66 -2.93
N GLY A 143 3.65 -5.18 -3.59
CA GLY A 143 2.63 -4.35 -2.94
C GLY A 143 3.23 -3.08 -2.31
N PRO A 144 2.87 -2.74 -1.05
CA PRO A 144 3.34 -1.52 -0.37
C PRO A 144 4.86 -1.39 -0.19
N LEU A 145 5.60 -2.51 -0.20
CA LEU A 145 7.07 -2.50 -0.15
C LEU A 145 7.67 -2.02 -1.49
N GLY A 146 6.97 -2.31 -2.58
CA GLY A 146 7.35 -1.88 -3.92
C GLY A 146 6.95 -0.45 -4.20
N TRP A 147 5.66 -0.17 -4.11
CA TRP A 147 5.03 1.13 -4.34
C TRP A 147 3.93 1.34 -3.31
N ASN A 148 3.83 2.53 -2.71
CA ASN A 148 2.70 2.84 -1.83
C ASN A 148 1.38 2.70 -2.60
N ILE A 149 1.32 3.24 -3.82
CA ILE A 149 0.17 3.11 -4.72
C ILE A 149 0.56 2.25 -5.92
N THR A 150 -0.30 1.30 -6.30
CA THR A 150 -0.03 0.46 -7.47
C THR A 150 -0.22 1.25 -8.77
N TYR A 151 0.89 1.61 -9.41
CA TYR A 151 0.88 2.28 -10.71
C TYR A 151 0.88 1.28 -11.88
N GLU A 152 0.36 1.73 -13.02
CA GLU A 152 0.43 0.99 -14.28
C GLU A 152 1.32 1.75 -15.26
N PHE A 153 2.50 1.20 -15.52
CA PHE A 153 3.46 1.71 -16.50
C PHE A 153 3.26 0.97 -17.82
N ASN A 154 3.10 1.70 -18.91
CA ASN A 154 2.81 1.17 -20.24
C ASN A 154 4.06 1.16 -21.12
N ASN A 155 4.03 0.35 -22.18
CA ASN A 155 5.08 0.36 -23.21
C ASN A 155 5.25 1.73 -23.86
N SER A 156 4.16 2.51 -24.00
CA SER A 156 4.22 3.88 -24.54
C SER A 156 5.08 4.82 -23.70
N ASP A 157 5.18 4.61 -22.38
CA ASP A 157 6.03 5.42 -21.51
C ASP A 157 7.51 5.11 -21.81
N ARG A 158 7.83 3.83 -22.03
CA ARG A 158 9.17 3.39 -22.47
C ARG A 158 9.51 3.98 -23.84
N GLU A 159 8.63 3.86 -24.82
CA GLU A 159 8.84 4.44 -26.16
C GLU A 159 9.06 5.96 -26.10
N CYS A 160 8.28 6.67 -25.29
CA CYS A 160 8.47 8.10 -25.07
C CYS A 160 9.83 8.41 -24.43
N ALA A 161 10.27 7.63 -23.44
CA ALA A 161 11.59 7.79 -22.83
C ALA A 161 12.72 7.56 -23.85
N LEU A 162 12.60 6.56 -24.72
CA LEU A 162 13.58 6.27 -25.77
C LEU A 162 13.64 7.37 -26.84
N LEU A 163 12.49 7.91 -27.25
CA LEU A 163 12.42 9.03 -28.20
C LEU A 163 13.02 10.31 -27.60
N ASN A 164 12.73 10.60 -26.33
CA ASN A 164 13.35 11.71 -25.62
C ASN A 164 14.87 11.53 -25.56
N LEU A 165 15.35 10.33 -25.22
CA LEU A 165 16.77 10.02 -25.22
C LEU A 165 17.42 10.33 -26.58
N GLN A 166 16.81 9.90 -27.69
CA GLN A 166 17.29 10.17 -29.04
C GLN A 166 17.38 11.67 -29.33
N MET A 167 16.33 12.41 -28.99
CA MET A 167 16.24 13.85 -29.23
C MET A 167 17.32 14.63 -28.48
N PHE A 168 17.59 14.30 -27.21
CA PHE A 168 18.59 15.02 -26.41
C PHE A 168 20.03 14.62 -26.77
N CYS A 169 20.25 13.38 -27.22
CA CYS A 169 21.56 12.85 -27.53
C CYS A 169 22.00 13.05 -29.00
N GLU A 170 21.18 13.69 -29.85
CA GLU A 170 21.48 13.92 -31.29
C GLU A 170 22.82 14.64 -31.51
N SER A 171 23.19 15.54 -30.58
CA SER A 171 24.42 16.33 -30.64
C SER A 171 25.68 15.58 -30.17
N GLY A 172 25.56 14.34 -29.68
CA GLY A 172 26.66 13.57 -29.08
C GLY A 172 27.06 14.01 -27.67
N HIS A 173 26.38 15.00 -27.07
CA HIS A 173 26.50 15.34 -25.66
C HIS A 173 25.36 14.68 -24.86
N ILE A 174 25.66 14.18 -23.66
CA ILE A 174 24.68 13.52 -22.78
C ILE A 174 24.30 14.47 -21.64
N PRO A 175 23.14 15.17 -21.72
CA PRO A 175 22.68 16.05 -20.66
C PRO A 175 21.97 15.26 -19.55
N TRP A 176 22.74 14.68 -18.63
CA TRP A 176 22.23 13.82 -17.54
C TRP A 176 21.11 14.47 -16.72
N ASP A 177 21.31 15.70 -16.25
CA ASP A 177 20.30 16.39 -15.42
C ASP A 177 18.95 16.54 -16.14
N ALA A 178 18.97 16.83 -17.44
CA ALA A 178 17.76 16.96 -18.25
C ALA A 178 17.09 15.61 -18.51
N LEU A 179 17.88 14.58 -18.85
CA LEU A 179 17.39 13.23 -19.11
C LEU A 179 16.82 12.57 -17.86
N GLU A 180 17.49 12.71 -16.71
CA GLU A 180 16.99 12.24 -15.42
C GLU A 180 15.69 12.93 -15.04
N TYR A 181 15.62 14.26 -15.18
CA TYR A 181 14.42 15.03 -14.86
C TYR A 181 13.26 14.64 -15.77
N ILE A 182 13.45 14.59 -17.08
CA ILE A 182 12.39 14.27 -18.04
C ILE A 182 11.90 12.83 -17.84
N THR A 183 12.81 11.88 -17.73
CA THR A 183 12.44 10.47 -17.57
C THR A 183 11.76 10.24 -16.21
N SER A 184 12.35 10.72 -15.11
CA SER A 184 11.83 10.48 -13.77
C SER A 184 10.60 11.32 -13.41
N GLN A 185 10.57 12.61 -13.72
CA GLN A 185 9.55 13.54 -13.22
C GLN A 185 8.40 13.71 -14.22
N ILE A 186 8.70 13.69 -15.52
CA ILE A 186 7.71 13.97 -16.57
C ILE A 186 7.14 12.68 -17.15
N THR A 187 7.97 11.82 -17.75
CA THR A 187 7.51 10.63 -18.48
C THR A 187 6.91 9.58 -17.54
N TYR A 188 7.70 9.07 -16.60
CA TYR A 188 7.20 8.10 -15.62
C TYR A 188 6.56 8.79 -14.42
N GLY A 189 7.14 9.92 -13.99
CA GLY A 189 6.64 10.70 -12.85
C GLY A 189 5.25 11.30 -13.06
N GLY A 190 4.83 11.57 -14.30
CA GLY A 190 3.47 12.03 -14.60
C GLY A 190 2.37 11.03 -14.22
N ARG A 191 2.70 9.76 -13.99
CA ARG A 191 1.78 8.73 -13.47
C ARG A 191 1.83 8.58 -11.95
N VAL A 192 2.92 9.02 -11.34
CA VAL A 192 3.17 8.85 -9.90
C VAL A 192 2.61 10.06 -9.17
N THR A 193 1.67 9.78 -8.27
CA THR A 193 0.94 10.82 -7.52
C THR A 193 1.54 11.09 -6.15
N ASP A 194 2.21 10.10 -5.54
CA ASP A 194 2.79 10.23 -4.20
C ASP A 194 4.25 10.69 -4.27
N MET A 195 4.63 11.62 -3.39
CA MET A 195 5.98 12.19 -3.37
C MET A 195 7.03 11.15 -2.93
N TRP A 196 6.66 10.23 -2.04
CA TRP A 196 7.57 9.17 -1.58
C TRP A 196 7.82 8.13 -2.66
N ASP A 197 6.78 7.76 -3.42
CA ASP A 197 6.92 6.91 -4.60
C ASP A 197 7.73 7.62 -5.70
N GLN A 198 7.55 8.94 -5.87
CA GLN A 198 8.36 9.70 -6.82
C GLN A 198 9.85 9.72 -6.43
N ARG A 199 10.15 9.91 -5.13
CA ARG A 199 11.51 9.77 -4.58
C ARG A 199 12.09 8.39 -4.86
N CYS A 200 11.30 7.34 -4.68
CA CYS A 200 11.67 5.96 -4.98
C CYS A 200 11.99 5.76 -6.48
N LEU A 201 11.10 6.23 -7.36
CA LEU A 201 11.25 6.16 -8.82
C LEU A 201 12.54 6.83 -9.29
N THR A 202 12.81 8.07 -8.86
CA THR A 202 14.05 8.79 -9.23
C THR A 202 15.29 8.02 -8.77
N THR A 203 15.21 7.44 -7.58
CA THR A 203 16.32 6.72 -6.97
C THR A 203 16.62 5.42 -7.71
N ILE A 204 15.59 4.65 -8.06
CA ILE A 204 15.73 3.45 -8.91
C ILE A 204 16.26 3.85 -10.29
N LEU A 205 15.76 4.93 -10.91
CA LEU A 205 16.24 5.39 -12.20
C LEU A 205 17.75 5.64 -12.16
N LYS A 206 18.26 6.30 -11.13
CA LYS A 206 19.70 6.56 -10.97
C LYS A 206 20.55 5.29 -10.84
N GLN A 207 19.99 4.16 -10.42
CA GLN A 207 20.72 2.89 -10.38
C GLN A 207 20.91 2.29 -11.79
N PHE A 208 19.97 2.53 -12.71
CA PHE A 208 19.97 1.97 -14.07
C PHE A 208 20.36 2.96 -15.16
N PHE A 209 20.25 4.25 -14.88
CA PHE A 209 20.43 5.34 -15.82
C PHE A 209 21.07 6.53 -15.10
N SER A 210 22.40 6.53 -15.07
CA SER A 210 23.22 7.57 -14.44
C SER A 210 24.66 7.53 -14.98
N PRO A 211 25.50 8.56 -14.77
CA PRO A 211 26.87 8.55 -15.26
C PRO A 211 27.71 7.31 -14.85
N PRO A 212 27.63 6.80 -13.61
CA PRO A 212 28.32 5.58 -13.20
C PRO A 212 27.93 4.32 -13.98
N THR A 213 26.74 4.28 -14.58
CA THR A 213 26.32 3.11 -15.38
C THR A 213 27.12 2.97 -16.68
N LEU A 214 27.79 4.05 -17.11
CA LEU A 214 28.73 4.07 -18.22
C LEU A 214 30.17 3.72 -17.81
N GLU A 215 30.43 3.25 -16.59
CA GLU A 215 31.75 2.75 -16.18
C GLU A 215 31.92 1.26 -16.50
N GLU A 216 33.16 0.81 -16.69
CA GLU A 216 33.43 -0.60 -16.98
C GLU A 216 33.27 -1.45 -15.71
N GLY A 217 32.52 -2.55 -15.79
CA GLY A 217 32.28 -3.44 -14.65
C GLY A 217 31.17 -3.00 -13.71
N TYR A 218 30.35 -2.01 -14.08
CA TYR A 218 29.17 -1.63 -13.30
C TYR A 218 28.13 -2.78 -13.28
N THR A 219 27.79 -3.23 -12.08
CA THR A 219 26.80 -4.29 -11.84
C THR A 219 25.54 -3.69 -11.22
N TYR A 220 24.38 -4.10 -11.72
CA TYR A 220 23.08 -3.68 -11.18
C TYR A 220 22.74 -4.38 -9.87
N SER A 221 23.20 -5.63 -9.69
CA SER A 221 23.04 -6.40 -8.46
C SER A 221 24.40 -6.69 -7.80
N PRO A 222 24.48 -6.71 -6.46
CA PRO A 222 25.68 -7.16 -5.73
C PRO A 222 26.14 -8.59 -6.09
N SER A 223 25.24 -9.48 -6.49
CA SER A 223 25.56 -10.81 -7.04
C SER A 223 26.34 -10.80 -8.35
N GLY A 224 26.33 -9.69 -9.09
CA GLY A 224 27.02 -9.55 -10.38
C GLY A 224 26.36 -10.30 -11.54
N THR A 225 25.26 -11.03 -11.30
CA THR A 225 24.48 -11.72 -12.34
C THR A 225 23.82 -10.74 -13.31
N TYR A 226 23.38 -9.59 -12.80
CA TYR A 226 22.74 -8.54 -13.58
C TYR A 226 23.74 -7.39 -13.75
N TYR A 227 24.24 -7.23 -14.96
CA TYR A 227 25.12 -6.13 -15.36
C TYR A 227 24.64 -5.49 -16.64
N CYS A 228 25.21 -4.33 -16.98
CA CYS A 228 24.95 -3.67 -18.25
C CYS A 228 25.88 -4.23 -19.35
N PRO A 229 25.35 -4.95 -20.35
CA PRO A 229 26.17 -5.52 -21.40
C PRO A 229 26.65 -4.44 -22.37
N ARG A 230 27.96 -4.32 -22.56
CA ARG A 230 28.59 -3.49 -23.61
C ARG A 230 28.79 -4.26 -24.90
N PHE A 231 27.72 -4.85 -25.42
CA PHE A 231 27.80 -5.59 -26.68
C PHE A 231 27.47 -4.71 -27.87
N ASP A 232 28.15 -4.96 -28.99
CA ASP A 232 27.95 -4.14 -30.18
C ASP A 232 26.71 -4.50 -30.99
N LYS A 233 26.23 -5.75 -30.86
CA LYS A 233 25.13 -6.29 -31.65
C LYS A 233 23.92 -6.59 -30.78
N LEU A 234 22.73 -6.32 -31.31
CA LEU A 234 21.47 -6.60 -30.62
C LEU A 234 21.33 -8.10 -30.28
N ASN A 235 21.79 -8.99 -31.16
CA ASN A 235 21.71 -10.43 -30.94
C ASN A 235 22.55 -10.91 -29.74
N ALA A 236 23.71 -10.31 -29.48
CA ALA A 236 24.52 -10.65 -28.31
C ALA A 236 23.83 -10.25 -26.99
N VAL A 237 23.12 -9.12 -26.99
CA VAL A 237 22.29 -8.70 -25.84
C VAL A 237 21.13 -9.68 -25.61
N ARG A 238 20.50 -10.17 -26.69
CA ARG A 238 19.44 -11.19 -26.62
C ARG A 238 19.96 -12.51 -26.05
N GLU A 239 21.14 -12.96 -26.46
CA GLU A 239 21.79 -14.16 -25.90
C GLU A 239 22.08 -14.02 -24.41
N TYR A 240 22.58 -12.86 -23.97
CA TYR A 240 22.78 -12.58 -22.56
C TYR A 240 21.48 -12.65 -21.76
N ILE A 241 20.38 -12.08 -22.24
CA ILE A 241 19.09 -12.18 -21.54
C ILE A 241 18.62 -13.62 -21.44
N ASP A 242 18.92 -14.46 -22.44
CA ASP A 242 18.60 -15.88 -22.38
C ASP A 242 19.39 -16.63 -21.30
N THR A 243 20.55 -16.11 -20.87
CA THR A 243 21.30 -16.65 -19.72
C THR A 243 20.72 -16.26 -18.35
N LEU A 244 19.91 -15.20 -18.28
CA LEU A 244 19.33 -14.74 -17.00
C LEU A 244 18.36 -15.78 -16.41
N PRO A 245 18.29 -15.88 -15.07
CA PRO A 245 17.39 -16.81 -14.41
C PRO A 245 15.92 -16.41 -14.64
N VAL A 246 15.04 -17.41 -14.59
CA VAL A 246 13.58 -17.22 -14.76
C VAL A 246 12.93 -16.75 -13.44
N ILE A 247 13.49 -17.19 -12.31
CA ILE A 247 13.10 -16.74 -10.98
C ILE A 247 14.12 -15.67 -10.59
N GLU A 248 13.63 -14.48 -10.28
CA GLU A 248 14.46 -13.35 -9.91
C GLU A 248 14.59 -13.24 -8.39
N ASP A 249 15.82 -13.02 -7.92
CA ASP A 249 16.04 -12.71 -6.51
C ASP A 249 15.64 -11.25 -6.19
N PRO A 250 15.11 -10.96 -4.98
CA PRO A 250 14.71 -9.61 -4.56
C PRO A 250 15.82 -8.56 -4.65
N GLU A 251 17.08 -9.01 -4.61
CA GLU A 251 18.28 -8.20 -4.75
C GLU A 251 18.28 -7.33 -6.02
N VAL A 252 17.74 -7.85 -7.12
CA VAL A 252 17.68 -7.12 -8.41
C VAL A 252 16.76 -5.91 -8.35
N PHE A 253 15.74 -5.99 -7.49
CA PHE A 253 14.83 -4.88 -7.19
C PHE A 253 15.39 -3.97 -6.09
N GLY A 254 16.57 -4.28 -5.55
CA GLY A 254 17.21 -3.65 -4.40
C GLY A 254 16.45 -3.86 -3.09
N MET A 255 15.72 -4.97 -2.97
CA MET A 255 14.93 -5.34 -1.80
C MET A 255 15.60 -6.45 -0.98
N HIS A 256 15.18 -6.60 0.28
CA HIS A 256 15.57 -7.72 1.13
C HIS A 256 14.84 -9.02 0.72
N GLU A 257 15.41 -10.18 1.02
CA GLU A 257 14.79 -11.51 0.78
C GLU A 257 13.41 -11.66 1.41
N ASN A 258 13.20 -10.95 2.53
CA ASN A 258 11.92 -10.85 3.24
C ASN A 258 10.77 -10.38 2.33
N ALA A 259 11.05 -9.56 1.32
CA ALA A 259 10.04 -9.12 0.36
C ALA A 259 9.43 -10.30 -0.42
N ASN A 260 10.22 -11.34 -0.72
CA ASN A 260 9.71 -12.54 -1.37
C ASN A 260 8.77 -13.33 -0.45
N ILE A 261 9.12 -13.45 0.84
CA ILE A 261 8.25 -14.10 1.84
C ILE A 261 6.90 -13.37 1.95
N ALA A 262 6.91 -12.03 2.01
CA ALA A 262 5.66 -11.24 1.99
C ALA A 262 4.83 -11.49 0.72
N PHE A 263 5.49 -11.53 -0.44
CA PHE A 263 4.83 -11.78 -1.71
C PHE A 263 4.19 -13.17 -1.76
N GLU A 264 4.92 -14.22 -1.39
CA GLU A 264 4.44 -15.59 -1.35
C GLU A 264 3.27 -15.77 -0.35
N ASN A 265 3.34 -15.13 0.81
CA ASN A 265 2.25 -15.13 1.80
C ASN A 265 0.98 -14.47 1.25
N LYS A 266 1.12 -13.37 0.50
CA LYS A 266 0.00 -12.66 -0.11
C LYS A 266 -0.67 -13.48 -1.22
N GLU A 267 0.13 -14.08 -2.11
CA GLU A 267 -0.38 -14.97 -3.17
C GLU A 267 -1.10 -16.18 -2.56
N THR A 268 -0.50 -16.81 -1.54
CA THR A 268 -1.09 -17.94 -0.81
C THR A 268 -2.40 -17.54 -0.15
N SER A 269 -2.46 -16.38 0.50
CA SER A 269 -3.68 -15.86 1.12
C SER A 269 -4.78 -15.60 0.09
N THR A 270 -4.41 -15.09 -1.09
CA THR A 270 -5.35 -14.85 -2.21
C THR A 270 -5.90 -16.17 -2.76
N LEU A 271 -5.03 -17.18 -2.91
CA LEU A 271 -5.42 -18.52 -3.32
C LEU A 271 -6.39 -19.15 -2.32
N ILE A 272 -6.05 -19.14 -1.02
CA ILE A 272 -6.89 -19.70 0.05
C ILE A 272 -8.23 -19.00 0.08
N LYS A 273 -8.26 -17.67 0.01
CA LYS A 273 -9.50 -16.90 -0.04
C LYS A 273 -10.37 -17.30 -1.23
N THR A 274 -9.76 -17.45 -2.40
CA THR A 274 -10.46 -17.91 -3.62
C THR A 274 -11.04 -19.32 -3.44
N ILE A 275 -10.30 -20.23 -2.80
CA ILE A 275 -10.78 -21.59 -2.49
C ILE A 275 -11.99 -21.53 -1.54
N VAL A 276 -11.92 -20.71 -0.49
CA VAL A 276 -13.01 -20.51 0.47
C VAL A 276 -14.25 -19.91 -0.21
N ASP A 277 -14.06 -18.96 -1.13
CA ASP A 277 -15.16 -18.32 -1.87
C ASP A 277 -15.87 -19.31 -2.82
N VAL A 278 -15.15 -20.30 -3.36
CA VAL A 278 -15.71 -21.36 -4.23
C VAL A 278 -16.30 -22.52 -3.43
N GLN A 279 -15.96 -22.66 -2.14
CA GLN A 279 -16.43 -23.76 -1.31
C GLN A 279 -17.97 -23.70 -1.12
N PRO A 280 -18.72 -24.78 -1.41
CA PRO A 280 -20.17 -24.78 -1.25
C PRO A 280 -20.54 -24.64 0.23
N ARG A 281 -21.17 -23.51 0.57
CA ARG A 281 -21.62 -23.18 1.94
C ARG A 281 -22.71 -24.12 2.49
N ALA A 282 -23.24 -25.02 1.66
CA ALA A 282 -24.31 -25.96 2.00
C ALA A 282 -23.80 -27.36 2.48
N GLY A 283 -22.50 -27.56 2.63
CA GLY A 283 -21.91 -28.85 3.03
C GLY A 283 -21.25 -28.82 4.41
N GLY A 284 -22.02 -28.78 5.49
CA GLY A 284 -21.51 -28.90 6.86
C GLY A 284 -22.40 -29.78 7.71
N GLY A 285 -21.91 -30.96 8.10
CA GLY A 285 -22.61 -31.93 8.95
C GLY A 285 -22.99 -31.35 10.32
N GLY A 286 -24.17 -31.75 10.82
CA GLY A 286 -24.86 -31.19 12.00
C GLY A 286 -24.22 -31.43 13.36
N GLY A 287 -22.92 -31.15 13.52
CA GLY A 287 -22.20 -31.24 14.80
C GLY A 287 -21.46 -29.97 15.22
N GLY A 288 -21.51 -28.88 14.44
CA GLY A 288 -20.90 -27.59 14.79
C GLY A 288 -21.93 -26.57 15.28
N ASP A 289 -21.48 -25.59 16.08
CA ASP A 289 -22.27 -24.41 16.46
C ASP A 289 -22.87 -23.76 15.20
N THR A 290 -24.14 -23.36 15.25
CA THR A 290 -24.74 -22.67 14.11
C THR A 290 -24.06 -21.31 13.90
N PRO A 291 -24.03 -20.78 12.66
CA PRO A 291 -23.47 -19.45 12.40
C PRO A 291 -24.03 -18.37 13.34
N ASP A 292 -25.32 -18.43 13.64
CA ASP A 292 -26.00 -17.55 14.58
C ASP A 292 -25.45 -17.67 16.01
N GLN A 293 -25.17 -18.88 16.48
CA GLN A 293 -24.60 -19.14 17.82
C GLN A 293 -23.16 -18.62 17.91
N ILE A 294 -22.37 -18.78 16.84
CA ILE A 294 -20.99 -18.29 16.78
C ILE A 294 -20.98 -16.76 16.87
N VAL A 295 -21.77 -16.09 16.03
CA VAL A 295 -21.87 -14.62 16.03
C VAL A 295 -22.41 -14.11 17.37
N TRP A 296 -23.42 -14.78 17.93
CA TRP A 296 -23.96 -14.44 19.25
C TRP A 296 -22.87 -14.46 20.34
N ARG A 297 -22.07 -15.54 20.38
CA ARG A 297 -20.97 -15.69 21.34
C ARG A 297 -19.91 -14.60 21.16
N ILE A 298 -19.55 -14.28 19.92
CA ILE A 298 -18.59 -13.20 19.62
C ILE A 298 -19.13 -11.86 20.10
N CYS A 299 -20.42 -11.56 19.87
CA CYS A 299 -21.06 -10.34 20.37
C CYS A 299 -20.99 -10.24 21.90
N GLU A 300 -21.28 -11.34 22.61
CA GLU A 300 -21.27 -11.38 24.07
C GLU A 300 -19.85 -11.21 24.63
N GLN A 301 -18.87 -11.91 24.06
CA GLN A 301 -17.46 -11.79 24.43
C GLN A 301 -16.92 -10.37 24.18
N THR A 302 -17.19 -9.82 22.99
CA THR A 302 -16.75 -8.46 22.62
C THR A 302 -17.34 -7.43 23.57
N ARG A 303 -18.63 -7.56 23.89
CA ARG A 303 -19.33 -6.67 24.82
C ARG A 303 -18.80 -6.76 26.26
N ALA A 304 -18.35 -7.93 26.69
CA ALA A 304 -17.77 -8.11 28.02
C ALA A 304 -16.36 -7.51 28.14
N VAL A 305 -15.59 -7.51 27.05
CA VAL A 305 -14.21 -7.02 27.01
C VAL A 305 -14.14 -5.51 26.78
N VAL A 306 -14.98 -4.98 25.89
CA VAL A 306 -14.95 -3.57 25.47
C VAL A 306 -15.70 -2.69 26.48
N ALA A 307 -15.02 -1.69 27.03
CA ALA A 307 -15.62 -0.71 27.94
C ALA A 307 -16.83 0.01 27.31
N SER A 308 -17.82 0.38 28.11
CA SER A 308 -19.03 1.05 27.62
C SER A 308 -18.81 2.52 27.31
N LYS A 309 -18.01 3.22 28.13
CA LYS A 309 -17.70 4.64 27.99
C LYS A 309 -16.47 5.00 28.80
N VAL A 310 -15.69 5.95 28.30
CA VAL A 310 -14.62 6.61 29.03
C VAL A 310 -15.16 7.86 29.72
N ASP A 311 -15.15 7.88 31.05
CA ASP A 311 -15.71 8.97 31.86
C ASP A 311 -14.77 10.18 31.92
N LYS A 312 -15.18 11.27 31.23
CA LYS A 312 -14.47 12.55 31.23
C LYS A 312 -14.39 13.23 32.61
N THR A 313 -15.18 12.80 33.59
CA THR A 313 -15.20 13.38 34.93
C THR A 313 -13.98 12.95 35.76
N LEU A 314 -13.25 11.92 35.33
CA LEU A 314 -12.04 11.43 35.97
C LEU A 314 -10.77 12.18 35.53
N VAL A 315 -10.91 13.26 34.76
CA VAL A 315 -9.76 14.07 34.32
C VAL A 315 -9.02 14.61 35.54
N ASN A 316 -7.72 14.35 35.57
CA ASN A 316 -6.83 14.87 36.61
C ASN A 316 -6.91 16.41 36.67
N PRO A 317 -7.18 17.02 37.84
CA PRO A 317 -7.25 18.47 37.97
C PRO A 317 -6.00 19.21 37.50
N SER A 318 -4.81 18.57 37.55
CA SER A 318 -3.55 19.14 37.06
C SER A 318 -3.54 19.41 35.55
N LEU A 319 -4.31 18.67 34.75
CA LEU A 319 -4.43 18.87 33.31
C LEU A 319 -5.37 20.02 32.94
N MET A 320 -6.24 20.42 33.88
CA MET A 320 -7.25 21.46 33.68
C MET A 320 -6.81 22.84 34.17
N VAL A 321 -5.55 22.99 34.62
CA VAL A 321 -4.99 24.28 34.98
C VAL A 321 -4.77 25.10 33.70
N PRO A 322 -5.40 26.29 33.57
CA PRO A 322 -5.17 27.16 32.42
C PRO A 322 -3.79 27.82 32.51
N ASP A 323 -3.13 27.96 31.36
CA ASP A 323 -1.90 28.75 31.23
C ASP A 323 -2.16 30.25 31.51
N ASP A 324 -1.10 31.07 31.58
CA ASP A 324 -1.14 32.54 31.79
C ASP A 324 -2.11 33.30 30.86
N MET A 325 -2.50 32.69 29.74
CA MET A 325 -3.42 33.23 28.72
C MET A 325 -4.86 32.68 28.83
N GLY A 326 -5.20 31.96 29.90
CA GLY A 326 -6.54 31.40 30.14
C GLY A 326 -6.91 30.21 29.26
N GLN A 327 -5.94 29.62 28.54
CA GLN A 327 -6.15 28.47 27.65
C GLN A 327 -5.68 27.18 28.32
N LEU A 328 -6.39 26.08 28.05
CA LEU A 328 -5.95 24.74 28.41
C LEU A 328 -4.66 24.38 27.66
N HIS A 329 -3.83 23.57 28.33
CA HIS A 329 -2.64 22.99 27.72
C HIS A 329 -3.01 22.24 26.43
N SER A 330 -2.24 22.46 25.35
CA SER A 330 -2.57 21.96 24.01
C SER A 330 -2.73 20.43 23.98
N LEU A 331 -1.89 19.69 24.69
CA LEU A 331 -2.02 18.22 24.79
C LEU A 331 -3.30 17.79 25.52
N THR A 332 -3.79 18.55 26.51
CA THR A 332 -5.07 18.27 27.18
C THR A 332 -6.24 18.42 26.20
N THR A 333 -6.21 19.41 25.31
CA THR A 333 -7.27 19.59 24.30
C THR A 333 -7.32 18.42 23.30
N VAL A 334 -6.16 17.90 22.90
CA VAL A 334 -6.04 16.71 22.04
C VAL A 334 -6.65 15.50 22.75
N LEU A 335 -6.29 15.28 24.02
CA LEU A 335 -6.81 14.17 24.83
C LEU A 335 -8.36 14.21 24.92
N LEU A 336 -8.95 15.39 25.16
CA LEU A 336 -10.40 15.53 25.25
C LEU A 336 -11.09 15.20 23.92
N HIS A 337 -10.54 15.68 22.80
CA HIS A 337 -11.07 15.39 21.47
C HIS A 337 -10.94 13.91 21.09
N GLU A 338 -9.82 13.28 21.44
CA GLU A 338 -9.60 11.84 21.24
C GLU A 338 -10.58 11.02 22.08
N THR A 339 -10.78 11.39 23.35
CA THR A 339 -11.76 10.75 24.24
C THR A 339 -13.19 10.83 23.69
N ASP A 340 -13.57 11.96 23.09
CA ASP A 340 -14.87 12.08 22.42
C ASP A 340 -15.01 11.13 21.23
N ARG A 341 -13.97 10.99 20.41
CA ARG A 341 -13.98 10.06 19.26
C ARG A 341 -14.09 8.61 19.72
N PHE A 342 -13.33 8.21 20.74
CA PHE A 342 -13.47 6.89 21.35
C PHE A 342 -14.88 6.65 21.88
N ASN A 343 -15.47 7.62 22.58
CA ASN A 343 -16.82 7.49 23.11
C ASN A 343 -17.89 7.34 22.01
N ILE A 344 -17.74 8.04 20.88
CA ILE A 344 -18.63 7.87 19.72
C ILE A 344 -18.48 6.46 19.15
N LEU A 345 -17.25 5.98 18.97
CA LEU A 345 -16.99 4.62 18.45
C LEU A 345 -17.54 3.54 19.39
N LEU A 346 -17.32 3.67 20.70
CA LEU A 346 -17.83 2.71 21.70
C LEU A 346 -19.35 2.69 21.72
N GLY A 347 -20.00 3.85 21.65
CA GLY A 347 -21.46 3.95 21.52
C GLY A 347 -21.98 3.17 20.30
N LEU A 348 -21.32 3.33 19.14
CA LEU A 348 -21.66 2.63 17.90
C LEU A 348 -21.43 1.10 17.99
N ILE A 349 -20.34 0.67 18.61
CA ILE A 349 -20.06 -0.76 18.82
C ILE A 349 -21.14 -1.38 19.71
N HIS A 350 -21.44 -0.77 20.85
CA HIS A 350 -22.46 -1.31 21.77
C HIS A 350 -23.88 -1.27 21.17
N SER A 351 -24.22 -0.24 20.39
CA SER A 351 -25.51 -0.20 19.68
C SER A 351 -25.61 -1.28 18.62
N SER A 352 -24.60 -1.40 17.75
CA SER A 352 -24.57 -2.38 16.67
C SER A 352 -24.58 -3.83 17.19
N LEU A 353 -23.83 -4.13 18.25
CA LEU A 353 -23.83 -5.46 18.88
C LEU A 353 -25.22 -5.80 19.47
N ASN A 354 -25.90 -4.84 20.09
CA ASN A 354 -27.23 -5.05 20.67
C ASN A 354 -28.30 -5.24 19.59
N GLU A 355 -28.25 -4.46 18.52
CA GLU A 355 -29.17 -4.56 17.38
C GLU A 355 -28.95 -5.87 16.61
N LEU A 356 -27.71 -6.28 16.39
CA LEU A 356 -27.39 -7.57 15.77
C LEU A 356 -27.91 -8.75 16.61
N GLN A 357 -27.74 -8.70 17.94
CA GLN A 357 -28.32 -9.71 18.83
C GLN A 357 -29.86 -9.75 18.74
N LYS A 358 -30.53 -8.58 18.69
CA LYS A 358 -31.99 -8.54 18.51
C LYS A 358 -32.43 -9.04 17.14
N ALA A 359 -31.64 -8.80 16.10
CA ALA A 359 -31.89 -9.28 14.74
C ALA A 359 -31.78 -10.81 14.66
N ILE A 360 -30.75 -11.40 15.27
CA ILE A 360 -30.59 -12.87 15.37
C ILE A 360 -31.78 -13.52 16.09
N LYS A 361 -32.33 -12.84 17.12
CA LYS A 361 -33.54 -13.29 17.83
C LYS A 361 -34.86 -13.07 17.06
N GLY A 362 -34.82 -12.42 15.89
CA GLY A 362 -36.00 -12.10 15.09
C GLY A 362 -36.86 -10.96 15.66
N VAL A 363 -36.35 -10.17 16.60
CA VAL A 363 -37.06 -9.02 17.20
C VAL A 363 -36.95 -7.78 16.29
N VAL A 364 -35.85 -7.66 15.57
CA VAL A 364 -35.57 -6.59 14.61
C VAL A 364 -35.31 -7.21 13.25
N VAL A 365 -35.74 -6.54 12.17
CA VAL A 365 -35.50 -7.01 10.80
C VAL A 365 -34.02 -6.90 10.47
N MET A 366 -33.45 -7.96 9.89
CA MET A 366 -32.08 -7.95 9.40
C MET A 366 -31.97 -6.96 8.22
N SER A 367 -31.12 -5.93 8.39
CA SER A 367 -30.82 -4.97 7.33
C SER A 367 -29.52 -5.35 6.64
N GLU A 368 -29.30 -4.85 5.40
CA GLU A 368 -28.06 -5.08 4.64
C GLU A 368 -26.80 -4.76 5.46
N ALA A 369 -26.83 -3.64 6.21
CA ALA A 369 -25.71 -3.24 7.07
C ALA A 369 -25.45 -4.24 8.23
N TYR A 370 -26.48 -4.87 8.79
CA TYR A 370 -26.29 -5.89 9.83
C TYR A 370 -25.92 -7.25 9.24
N GLU A 371 -26.35 -7.58 8.02
CA GLU A 371 -25.87 -8.76 7.29
C GLU A 371 -24.37 -8.65 6.99
N GLU A 372 -23.90 -7.45 6.62
CA GLU A 372 -22.46 -7.19 6.45
C GLU A 372 -21.70 -7.40 7.75
N VAL A 373 -22.19 -6.88 8.88
CA VAL A 373 -21.58 -7.09 10.21
C VAL A 373 -21.57 -8.57 10.58
N PHE A 374 -22.68 -9.29 10.35
CA PHE A 374 -22.82 -10.72 10.61
C PHE A 374 -21.79 -11.53 9.80
N ASN A 375 -21.70 -11.25 8.48
CA ASN A 375 -20.74 -11.89 7.60
C ASN A 375 -19.28 -11.51 7.95
N ALA A 376 -19.03 -10.29 8.40
CA ALA A 376 -17.70 -9.86 8.83
C ALA A 376 -17.25 -10.63 10.08
N PHE A 377 -18.14 -10.83 11.06
CA PHE A 377 -17.82 -11.58 12.28
C PHE A 377 -17.56 -13.06 11.99
N LEU A 378 -18.33 -13.68 11.08
CA LEU A 378 -18.08 -15.05 10.64
C LEU A 378 -16.72 -15.20 9.95
N ASN A 379 -16.28 -14.18 9.21
CA ASN A 379 -15.00 -14.17 8.51
C ASN A 379 -13.84 -13.60 9.33
N ASN A 380 -14.02 -13.37 10.65
CA ASN A 380 -13.04 -12.76 11.55
C ASN A 380 -12.49 -11.40 11.04
N LYS A 381 -13.33 -10.60 10.38
CA LYS A 381 -13.00 -9.27 9.86
C LYS A 381 -13.73 -8.19 10.65
N VAL A 382 -13.10 -7.02 10.75
CA VAL A 382 -13.73 -5.84 11.32
C VAL A 382 -14.81 -5.33 10.35
N PRO A 383 -16.05 -5.09 10.80
CA PRO A 383 -17.11 -4.57 9.94
C PRO A 383 -16.81 -3.18 9.40
N GLU A 384 -17.27 -2.90 8.17
CA GLU A 384 -17.01 -1.62 7.51
C GLU A 384 -17.65 -0.44 8.27
N MET A 385 -18.82 -0.66 8.88
CA MET A 385 -19.49 0.33 9.74
C MET A 385 -18.57 0.83 10.86
N TRP A 386 -17.80 -0.06 11.48
CA TRP A 386 -16.85 0.29 12.53
C TRP A 386 -15.61 0.95 11.94
N HIS A 387 -15.15 0.51 10.78
CA HIS A 387 -13.99 1.08 10.10
C HIS A 387 -14.20 2.54 9.69
N ARG A 388 -15.39 2.91 9.20
CA ARG A 388 -15.71 4.30 8.79
C ARG A 388 -15.63 5.32 9.93
N HIS A 389 -16.01 4.91 11.14
CA HIS A 389 -15.95 5.74 12.35
C HIS A 389 -14.72 5.44 13.22
N GLY A 390 -13.92 4.43 12.84
CA GLY A 390 -12.80 3.89 13.56
C GLY A 390 -11.46 4.49 13.14
N TYR A 391 -10.40 4.00 13.77
CA TYR A 391 -9.04 4.23 13.33
C TYR A 391 -8.67 3.22 12.22
N ASN A 392 -7.79 3.63 11.31
CA ASN A 392 -7.30 2.75 10.25
C ASN A 392 -6.51 1.59 10.86
N SER A 393 -6.95 0.37 10.62
CA SER A 393 -6.31 -0.85 11.08
C SER A 393 -6.58 -1.98 10.10
N LEU A 394 -5.60 -2.86 9.95
CA LEU A 394 -5.63 -4.05 9.09
C LEU A 394 -5.65 -5.36 9.89
N LYS A 395 -5.77 -5.25 11.22
CA LYS A 395 -5.88 -6.41 12.13
C LYS A 395 -7.19 -7.18 11.93
N SER A 396 -7.14 -8.47 12.23
CA SER A 396 -8.32 -9.33 12.35
C SER A 396 -9.23 -8.86 13.49
N LEU A 397 -10.49 -9.30 13.50
CA LEU A 397 -11.46 -8.85 14.50
C LEU A 397 -10.98 -9.11 15.94
N GLY A 398 -10.45 -10.31 16.21
CA GLY A 398 -9.93 -10.66 17.53
C GLY A 398 -8.79 -9.76 18.01
N SER A 399 -7.77 -9.58 17.18
CA SER A 399 -6.64 -8.71 17.48
C SER A 399 -7.05 -7.23 17.54
N TRP A 400 -8.01 -6.80 16.72
CA TRP A 400 -8.54 -5.44 16.74
C TRP A 400 -9.29 -5.12 18.03
N ILE A 401 -10.09 -6.05 18.57
CA ILE A 401 -10.75 -5.87 19.86
C ILE A 401 -9.73 -5.76 21.00
N HIS A 402 -8.67 -6.58 20.95
CA HIS A 402 -7.57 -6.49 21.92
C HIS A 402 -6.87 -5.13 21.83
N ASP A 403 -6.51 -4.69 20.62
CA ASP A 403 -5.89 -3.40 20.34
C ASP A 403 -6.77 -2.23 20.83
N LEU A 404 -8.07 -2.28 20.57
CA LEU A 404 -9.05 -1.31 21.07
C LEU A 404 -9.05 -1.23 22.60
N THR A 405 -8.95 -2.37 23.27
CA THR A 405 -8.90 -2.42 24.74
C THR A 405 -7.63 -1.75 25.27
N LEU A 406 -6.48 -1.98 24.63
CA LEU A 406 -5.22 -1.32 24.99
C LEU A 406 -5.28 0.20 24.77
N ARG A 407 -5.95 0.65 23.71
CA ARG A 407 -6.15 2.08 23.41
C ARG A 407 -7.00 2.77 24.46
N ILE A 408 -8.08 2.13 24.87
CA ILE A 408 -8.98 2.68 25.90
C ILE A 408 -8.22 2.81 27.22
N ASP A 409 -7.50 1.77 27.65
CA ASP A 409 -6.69 1.82 28.88
C ASP A 409 -5.60 2.92 28.80
N PHE A 410 -4.96 3.11 27.64
CA PHE A 410 -4.01 4.20 27.44
C PHE A 410 -4.66 5.59 27.63
N ILE A 411 -5.82 5.82 27.02
CA ILE A 411 -6.55 7.10 27.14
C ILE A 411 -7.06 7.31 28.57
N GLU A 412 -7.61 6.27 29.21
CA GLU A 412 -8.07 6.31 30.61
C GLU A 412 -6.94 6.67 31.57
N LYS A 413 -5.76 6.04 31.42
CA LYS A 413 -4.58 6.39 32.22
C LYS A 413 -4.13 7.81 31.97
N TRP A 414 -4.11 8.25 30.71
CA TRP A 414 -3.72 9.61 30.40
C TRP A 414 -4.71 10.63 31.04
N LEU A 415 -5.99 10.30 31.13
CA LEU A 415 -6.99 11.11 31.85
C LEU A 415 -6.75 11.12 33.37
N ILE A 416 -6.45 9.97 33.99
CA ILE A 416 -6.34 9.82 35.45
C ILE A 416 -4.99 10.29 35.99
N GLU A 417 -3.89 9.85 35.39
CA GLU A 417 -2.52 10.08 35.87
C GLU A 417 -1.94 11.41 35.36
N GLY A 418 -2.49 11.95 34.27
CA GLY A 418 -2.01 13.17 33.66
C GLY A 418 -0.90 12.92 32.63
N SER A 419 -0.04 13.91 32.43
CA SER A 419 1.04 13.84 31.42
C SER A 419 1.98 12.66 31.68
N GLN A 420 2.00 11.70 30.76
CA GLN A 420 2.85 10.52 30.84
C GLN A 420 4.29 10.79 30.35
N ALA A 421 5.23 9.94 30.75
CA ALA A 421 6.64 10.01 30.35
C ALA A 421 6.87 9.62 28.88
N SER A 422 5.98 8.80 28.31
CA SER A 422 5.95 8.48 26.88
C SER A 422 4.51 8.29 26.40
N SER A 423 4.22 8.73 25.18
CA SER A 423 2.91 8.62 24.53
C SER A 423 2.92 7.51 23.47
N TRP A 424 1.89 6.68 23.49
CA TRP A 424 1.69 5.65 22.46
C TRP A 424 1.02 6.26 21.23
N VAL A 425 1.79 6.56 20.19
CA VAL A 425 1.28 7.24 18.99
C VAL A 425 0.27 6.39 18.25
N SER A 426 0.54 5.08 18.16
CA SER A 426 -0.34 4.15 17.49
C SER A 426 -1.69 4.05 18.15
N GLY A 427 -1.81 4.41 19.44
CA GLY A 427 -3.04 4.32 20.21
C GLY A 427 -4.09 5.38 19.90
N LEU A 428 -3.70 6.49 19.27
CA LEU A 428 -4.58 7.63 18.98
C LEU A 428 -5.34 7.45 17.66
N PHE A 429 -6.53 8.06 17.52
CA PHE A 429 -7.19 8.17 16.22
C PHE A 429 -6.42 9.10 15.29
N PHE A 430 -5.96 10.23 15.81
CA PHE A 430 -5.26 11.25 15.05
C PHE A 430 -3.87 11.57 15.64
N PRO A 431 -2.86 10.73 15.33
CA PRO A 431 -1.46 10.96 15.68
C PRO A 431 -0.95 12.39 15.42
N GLN A 432 -1.34 12.97 14.29
CA GLN A 432 -0.93 14.33 13.92
C GLN A 432 -1.42 15.40 14.92
N GLY A 433 -2.52 15.14 15.62
CA GLY A 433 -3.05 16.00 16.66
C GLY A 433 -2.11 16.10 17.86
N LEU A 434 -1.55 14.96 18.30
CA LEU A 434 -0.54 14.91 19.36
C LEU A 434 0.70 15.71 18.97
N LEU A 435 1.21 15.50 17.75
CA LEU A 435 2.42 16.15 17.26
C LEU A 435 2.22 17.67 17.13
N THR A 436 1.09 18.09 16.58
CA THR A 436 0.74 19.52 16.49
C THR A 436 0.56 20.12 17.88
N GLY A 437 -0.05 19.37 18.81
CA GLY A 437 -0.21 19.78 20.21
C GLY A 437 1.14 19.99 20.91
N ALA A 438 2.13 19.13 20.62
CA ALA A 438 3.49 19.25 21.11
C ALA A 438 4.22 20.48 20.53
N LEU A 439 4.10 20.73 19.22
CA LEU A 439 4.64 21.94 18.59
C LEU A 439 4.00 23.21 19.14
N GLN A 440 2.69 23.20 19.37
CA GLN A 440 1.96 24.31 20.00
C GLN A 440 2.44 24.57 21.43
N ALA A 441 2.67 23.52 22.22
CA ALA A 441 3.19 23.66 23.58
C ALA A 441 4.57 24.34 23.58
N TYR A 442 5.47 23.91 22.70
CA TYR A 442 6.80 24.50 22.52
C TYR A 442 6.73 25.95 22.02
N ALA A 443 5.92 26.20 20.98
CA ALA A 443 5.70 27.53 20.42
C ALA A 443 5.19 28.54 21.46
N ARG A 444 4.29 28.11 22.37
CA ARG A 444 3.79 28.93 23.46
C ARG A 444 4.86 29.22 24.52
N ARG A 445 5.62 28.19 24.93
CA ARG A 445 6.69 28.32 25.94
C ARG A 445 7.80 29.26 25.47
N TYR A 446 8.22 29.17 24.21
CA TYR A 446 9.35 29.93 23.66
C TYR A 446 8.93 31.14 22.80
N ARG A 447 7.63 31.37 22.60
CA ARG A 447 7.07 32.46 21.78
C ARG A 447 7.62 32.48 20.34
N VAL A 448 7.65 31.32 19.71
CA VAL A 448 8.12 31.10 18.33
C VAL A 448 6.93 30.77 17.43
N PRO A 449 6.89 31.20 16.15
CA PRO A 449 5.84 30.78 15.22
C PRO A 449 5.86 29.27 14.98
N ILE A 450 4.68 28.64 14.99
CA ILE A 450 4.51 27.18 14.83
C ILE A 450 5.02 26.71 13.46
N ASP A 451 4.78 27.49 12.41
CA ASP A 451 5.15 27.14 11.02
C ASP A 451 6.67 27.06 10.78
N ALA A 452 7.47 27.64 11.68
CA ALA A 452 8.93 27.58 11.61
C ALA A 452 9.51 26.39 12.37
N LEU A 453 8.70 25.63 13.10
CA LEU A 453 9.17 24.50 13.91
C LEU A 453 9.18 23.20 13.10
N LEU A 454 10.25 22.46 13.27
CA LEU A 454 10.46 21.11 12.76
C LEU A 454 10.73 20.17 13.92
N PHE A 455 10.59 18.86 13.71
CA PHE A 455 11.00 17.86 14.70
C PHE A 455 12.41 17.37 14.40
N ASP A 456 13.24 17.31 15.44
CA ASP A 456 14.46 16.52 15.49
C ASP A 456 14.19 15.24 16.28
N PHE A 457 14.87 14.17 15.92
CA PHE A 457 14.59 12.82 16.41
C PHE A 457 15.81 12.24 17.10
N HIS A 458 15.63 11.85 18.37
CA HIS A 458 16.64 11.18 19.16
C HIS A 458 16.11 9.84 19.68
N PRO A 459 16.53 8.70 19.09
CA PRO A 459 16.24 7.38 19.63
C PRO A 459 16.88 7.24 21.01
N LEU A 460 16.06 6.96 22.01
CA LEU A 460 16.48 6.57 23.36
C LEU A 460 16.53 5.05 23.34
N GLY A 461 17.66 4.39 23.63
CA GLY A 461 17.87 2.94 23.52
C GLY A 461 17.03 2.05 24.47
N PHE A 462 15.79 2.43 24.72
CA PHE A 462 14.80 1.78 25.57
C PHE A 462 13.63 1.33 24.72
N PHE A 463 13.23 0.06 24.84
CA PHE A 463 12.07 -0.48 24.15
C PHE A 463 10.88 -0.53 25.10
N LEU A 464 9.76 0.03 24.67
CA LEU A 464 8.52 0.07 25.45
C LEU A 464 7.38 -0.52 24.62
N SER A 465 6.81 -1.62 25.11
CA SER A 465 5.59 -2.22 24.58
C SER A 465 4.38 -1.78 25.39
N GLN A 466 3.30 -1.40 24.71
CA GLN A 466 2.06 -0.99 25.37
C GLN A 466 1.40 -2.15 26.13
N GLU A 467 1.60 -3.39 25.69
CA GLU A 467 1.08 -4.56 26.41
C GLU A 467 1.66 -4.69 27.83
N ASP A 468 2.91 -4.29 28.01
CA ASP A 468 3.58 -4.36 29.31
C ASP A 468 3.07 -3.25 30.24
N VAL A 469 2.81 -2.06 29.68
CA VAL A 469 2.12 -0.95 30.36
C VAL A 469 0.71 -1.36 30.79
N TYR A 470 -0.01 -2.12 29.95
CA TYR A 470 -1.35 -2.62 30.26
C TYR A 470 -1.36 -3.75 31.29
N LYS A 471 -0.41 -4.69 31.22
CA LYS A 471 -0.26 -5.76 32.24
C LYS A 471 0.04 -5.16 33.61
N GLN A 472 0.84 -4.09 33.67
CA GLN A 472 1.13 -3.40 34.92
C GLN A 472 -0.12 -2.74 35.52
N SER A 473 -0.98 -2.09 34.72
CA SER A 473 -2.18 -1.45 35.27
C SER A 473 -3.23 -2.43 35.80
N LYS A 474 -3.31 -3.62 35.20
CA LYS A 474 -4.21 -4.67 35.67
C LYS A 474 -3.68 -5.44 36.88
N LYS A 475 -2.37 -5.42 37.14
CA LYS A 475 -1.81 -5.99 38.37
C LYS A 475 -2.14 -5.07 39.55
N THR A 476 -2.93 -5.60 40.48
CA THR A 476 -3.36 -4.88 41.69
C THR A 476 -2.17 -4.72 42.65
N LYS A 477 -1.51 -3.54 42.66
CA LYS A 477 -0.66 -2.89 43.70
C LYS A 477 0.22 -3.71 44.68
N GLN A 478 0.35 -5.02 44.56
CA GLN A 478 1.15 -5.89 45.40
C GLN A 478 1.90 -6.85 44.46
N ASP A 479 3.22 -6.74 44.49
CA ASP A 479 4.25 -7.52 43.79
C ASP A 479 4.81 -6.91 42.48
N ASP A 480 6.01 -6.38 42.67
CA ASP A 480 7.06 -5.84 41.78
C ASP A 480 6.97 -4.38 41.30
N ASP A 481 7.78 -3.55 41.98
CA ASP A 481 8.34 -2.24 41.57
C ASP A 481 9.25 -2.37 40.32
N THR A 482 8.73 -2.93 39.23
CA THR A 482 9.35 -2.73 37.92
C THR A 482 8.71 -1.50 37.30
N ASN A 483 9.37 -0.35 37.43
CA ASN A 483 8.95 0.88 36.77
C ASN A 483 8.98 0.61 35.25
N VAL A 484 7.82 0.43 34.60
CA VAL A 484 7.76 0.05 33.17
C VAL A 484 8.29 1.16 32.27
N PHE A 485 8.28 2.41 32.76
CA PHE A 485 8.94 3.53 32.12
C PHE A 485 10.46 3.56 32.38
N GLY A 486 11.00 2.70 33.25
CA GLY A 486 12.43 2.59 33.55
C GLY A 486 13.06 3.92 33.95
N LEU A 487 14.01 4.39 33.13
CA LEU A 487 14.75 5.65 33.24
C LEU A 487 14.16 6.79 32.38
N LEU A 488 12.97 6.60 31.78
CA LEU A 488 12.35 7.62 30.95
C LEU A 488 11.84 8.77 31.83
N GLU A 489 12.56 9.88 31.79
CA GLU A 489 12.07 11.14 32.33
C GLU A 489 11.12 11.81 31.33
N LYS A 490 10.13 12.53 31.86
CA LYS A 490 9.28 13.38 31.04
C LYS A 490 10.15 14.48 30.42
N PRO A 491 10.22 14.59 29.08
CA PRO A 491 11.04 15.62 28.46
C PRO A 491 10.42 16.99 28.76
N GLU A 492 11.28 17.97 29.04
CA GLU A 492 10.83 19.35 29.21
C GLU A 492 10.23 19.91 27.92
N ASP A 493 10.82 19.56 26.78
CA ASP A 493 10.41 20.01 25.45
C ASP A 493 10.20 18.82 24.52
N GLY A 494 9.05 18.79 23.85
CA GLY A 494 8.69 17.71 22.94
C GLY A 494 7.98 16.54 23.63
N VAL A 495 7.96 15.39 22.95
CA VAL A 495 7.23 14.19 23.41
C VAL A 495 8.07 12.94 23.12
N ASN A 496 8.12 12.01 24.07
CA ASN A 496 8.69 10.68 23.85
C ASN A 496 7.63 9.77 23.27
N ILE A 497 7.92 9.15 22.12
CA ILE A 497 6.97 8.31 21.38
C ILE A 497 7.44 6.86 21.39
N HIS A 498 6.53 5.95 21.70
CA HIS A 498 6.77 4.51 21.61
C HIS A 498 5.72 3.81 20.75
N GLY A 499 5.95 2.53 20.44
CA GLY A 499 5.07 1.70 19.62
C GLY A 499 5.24 1.89 18.11
N LEU A 500 6.43 2.31 17.67
CA LEU A 500 6.79 2.39 16.26
C LEU A 500 7.48 1.09 15.83
N PHE A 501 7.25 0.67 14.59
CA PHE A 501 7.87 -0.51 13.99
C PHE A 501 8.59 -0.10 12.71
N ILE A 502 9.73 -0.72 12.44
CA ILE A 502 10.46 -0.58 11.19
C ILE A 502 10.00 -1.69 10.25
N ASP A 503 9.65 -1.30 9.03
CA ASP A 503 9.35 -2.21 7.94
C ASP A 503 10.52 -2.20 6.94
N ALA A 504 10.94 -3.39 6.48
CA ALA A 504 12.12 -3.58 5.64
C ALA A 504 13.43 -3.00 6.24
N GLY A 505 13.64 -3.19 7.54
CA GLY A 505 14.85 -2.80 8.26
C GLY A 505 14.78 -3.19 9.74
N ARG A 506 15.88 -2.98 10.46
CA ARG A 506 16.00 -3.28 11.90
C ARG A 506 16.75 -2.19 12.62
N TRP A 507 16.42 -1.97 13.89
CA TRP A 507 17.20 -1.11 14.77
C TRP A 507 18.29 -1.90 15.48
N ASP A 508 19.53 -1.43 15.40
CA ASP A 508 20.62 -1.96 16.21
C ASP A 508 20.78 -1.12 17.49
N SER A 509 20.45 -1.74 18.62
CA SER A 509 20.49 -1.13 19.95
C SER A 509 21.92 -0.88 20.46
N GLU A 510 22.92 -1.62 19.98
CA GLU A 510 24.30 -1.46 20.45
C GLU A 510 24.93 -0.21 19.84
N ASN A 511 24.73 -0.02 18.53
CA ASN A 511 25.30 1.10 17.79
C ASN A 511 24.34 2.30 17.64
N ASN A 512 23.05 2.14 17.99
CA ASN A 512 21.97 3.11 17.75
C ASN A 512 21.87 3.54 16.27
N LEU A 513 21.88 2.56 15.37
CA LEU A 513 21.85 2.76 13.92
C LEU A 513 20.78 1.88 13.27
N LEU A 514 20.26 2.37 12.14
CA LEU A 514 19.43 1.58 11.24
C LEU A 514 20.31 0.58 10.46
N VAL A 515 19.93 -0.70 10.53
CA VAL A 515 20.61 -1.83 9.88
C VAL A 515 19.58 -2.62 9.05
N ASP A 516 20.06 -3.42 8.09
CA ASP A 516 19.21 -4.26 7.25
C ASP A 516 18.45 -5.30 8.10
N ALA A 517 17.32 -5.77 7.59
CA ALA A 517 16.49 -6.75 8.30
C ALA A 517 17.18 -8.11 8.37
N LEU A 518 16.83 -8.93 9.38
CA LEU A 518 17.21 -10.34 9.40
C LEU A 518 16.22 -11.17 8.57
N PRO A 519 16.66 -12.28 7.95
CA PRO A 519 15.76 -13.21 7.29
C PRO A 519 14.64 -13.70 8.24
N GLY A 520 13.39 -13.52 7.82
CA GLY A 520 12.20 -13.89 8.60
C GLY A 520 11.69 -12.83 9.59
N GLU A 521 12.44 -11.75 9.84
CA GLU A 521 11.99 -10.62 10.67
C GLU A 521 11.48 -9.48 9.77
N MET A 522 10.15 -9.42 9.57
CA MET A 522 9.52 -8.43 8.69
C MET A 522 9.42 -7.04 9.34
N ASN A 523 8.98 -7.02 10.60
CA ASN A 523 8.67 -5.80 11.33
C ASN A 523 9.38 -5.79 12.68
N SER A 524 10.49 -5.07 12.77
CA SER A 524 11.25 -4.94 14.02
C SER A 524 10.75 -3.73 14.82
N PRO A 525 10.60 -3.81 16.16
CA PRO A 525 10.22 -2.65 16.95
C PRO A 525 11.33 -1.58 16.93
N LEU A 526 10.92 -0.32 16.90
CA LEU A 526 11.80 0.83 17.11
C LEU A 526 11.80 1.18 18.61
N PRO A 527 12.94 1.56 19.20
CA PRO A 527 12.96 2.03 20.57
C PRO A 527 12.23 3.38 20.71
N VAL A 528 12.04 3.84 21.94
CA VAL A 528 11.36 5.11 22.22
C VAL A 528 12.14 6.25 21.57
N VAL A 529 11.46 7.05 20.76
CA VAL A 529 12.08 8.20 20.08
C VAL A 529 11.60 9.48 20.73
N TRP A 530 12.54 10.33 21.12
CA TRP A 530 12.25 11.69 21.57
C TRP A 530 12.07 12.60 20.36
N PHE A 531 10.88 13.17 20.23
CA PHE A 531 10.52 14.13 19.21
C PHE A 531 10.73 15.53 19.78
N LYS A 532 11.84 16.15 19.43
CA LYS A 532 12.24 17.47 19.95
C LYS A 532 11.94 18.56 18.92
N PRO A 533 11.10 19.57 19.23
CA PRO A 533 10.90 20.71 18.35
C PRO A 533 12.18 21.55 18.21
N VAL A 534 12.57 21.88 16.99
CA VAL A 534 13.73 22.71 16.64
C VAL A 534 13.38 23.70 15.53
N LEU A 535 14.09 24.82 15.46
CA LEU A 535 13.91 25.86 14.42
C LEU A 535 14.56 25.50 13.08
N SER A 536 15.62 24.70 13.13
CA SER A 536 16.38 24.32 11.94
C SER A 536 17.07 22.99 12.18
N LEU A 537 16.99 22.12 11.18
CA LEU A 537 17.77 20.88 11.13
C LEU A 537 19.13 21.16 10.46
N PRO A 538 20.20 20.43 10.85
CA PRO A 538 21.48 20.53 10.17
C PRO A 538 21.34 20.13 8.69
N ARG A 539 21.93 20.91 7.78
CA ARG A 539 21.97 20.60 6.33
C ARG A 539 23.43 20.62 5.86
N PRO A 540 23.95 19.54 5.24
CA PRO A 540 23.29 18.26 4.92
C PRO A 540 23.16 17.35 6.17
N ASP A 541 22.03 16.66 6.29
CA ASP A 541 21.81 15.67 7.34
C ASP A 541 22.21 14.27 6.83
N PRO A 542 23.12 13.54 7.49
CA PRO A 542 23.49 12.18 7.10
C PRO A 542 22.41 11.14 7.46
N ARG A 543 21.38 11.52 8.22
CA ARG A 543 20.31 10.61 8.65
C ARG A 543 19.35 10.30 7.51
N TYR A 544 18.83 9.06 7.51
CA TYR A 544 17.80 8.64 6.56
C TYR A 544 16.43 9.21 6.96
N GLU A 545 15.76 9.82 5.99
CA GLU A 545 14.39 10.29 6.14
C GLU A 545 13.39 9.16 5.87
N ALA A 546 13.03 8.47 6.96
CA ALA A 546 12.09 7.35 6.95
C ALA A 546 10.64 7.84 7.03
N PRO A 547 9.77 7.54 6.05
CA PRO A 547 8.36 7.92 6.12
C PRO A 547 7.63 7.10 7.19
N LEU A 548 6.84 7.76 8.05
CA LEU A 548 5.97 7.12 9.05
C LEU A 548 4.53 7.02 8.53
N TYR A 549 4.00 5.79 8.49
CA TYR A 549 2.62 5.48 8.13
C TYR A 549 1.84 4.90 9.31
N LYS A 550 0.53 5.04 9.30
CA LYS A 550 -0.33 4.44 10.32
C LYS A 550 -0.38 2.91 10.16
N THR A 551 -0.59 2.43 8.93
CA THR A 551 -0.73 1.01 8.59
C THR A 551 0.25 0.56 7.50
N SER A 552 0.45 -0.75 7.38
CA SER A 552 1.32 -1.38 6.37
C SER A 552 0.85 -1.22 4.93
N GLU A 553 -0.40 -0.78 4.68
CA GLU A 553 -0.87 -0.48 3.33
C GLU A 553 -0.17 0.75 2.71
N ARG A 554 0.37 1.67 3.54
CA ARG A 554 1.07 2.92 3.19
C ARG A 554 0.29 3.92 2.31
N ALA A 555 -0.68 3.45 1.53
CA ALA A 555 -1.68 4.24 0.81
C ALA A 555 -2.87 4.61 1.70
N GLY A 556 -3.56 5.68 1.29
CA GLY A 556 -4.75 6.21 1.92
C GLY A 556 -5.42 7.21 0.98
N THR A 557 -6.53 7.82 1.40
CA THR A 557 -7.16 8.89 0.64
C THR A 557 -6.26 10.12 0.60
N LEU A 558 -6.09 10.72 -0.58
CA LEU A 558 -5.35 11.97 -0.72
C LEU A 558 -6.12 13.09 -0.03
N SER A 559 -5.48 13.75 0.93
CA SER A 559 -6.01 14.96 1.57
C SER A 559 -5.92 16.17 0.64
N THR A 560 -6.54 17.28 1.02
CA THR A 560 -6.49 18.55 0.27
C THR A 560 -5.07 19.11 0.10
N THR A 561 -4.11 18.65 0.90
CA THR A 561 -2.69 19.01 0.81
C THR A 561 -1.89 18.05 -0.08
N GLY A 562 -2.52 17.05 -0.70
CA GLY A 562 -1.86 16.06 -1.57
C GLY A 562 -1.19 14.91 -0.82
N HIS A 563 -1.19 14.89 0.51
CA HIS A 563 -0.66 13.77 1.30
C HIS A 563 -1.73 12.72 1.59
N SER A 564 -1.31 11.46 1.63
CA SER A 564 -2.15 10.32 2.07
C SER A 564 -2.60 10.50 3.52
N THR A 565 -3.87 10.19 3.83
CA THR A 565 -4.40 10.16 5.21
C THR A 565 -3.70 9.14 6.12
N ASN A 566 -2.99 8.18 5.52
CA ASN A 566 -2.17 7.16 6.18
C ASN A 566 -0.78 7.70 6.56
N PHE A 567 -0.27 8.70 5.86
CA PHE A 567 1.02 9.32 6.15
C PHE A 567 0.94 10.21 7.40
N VAL A 568 1.92 10.09 8.30
CA VAL A 568 1.99 10.87 9.55
C VAL A 568 3.02 11.99 9.42
N LEU A 569 4.30 11.65 9.33
CA LEU A 569 5.43 12.57 9.12
C LEU A 569 6.69 11.79 8.70
N PRO A 570 7.74 12.44 8.20
CA PRO A 570 9.05 11.81 8.07
C PRO A 570 9.80 11.82 9.41
N VAL A 571 10.48 10.72 9.73
CA VAL A 571 11.34 10.55 10.92
C VAL A 571 12.78 10.37 10.47
N LEU A 572 13.69 11.18 11.00
CA LEU A 572 15.12 11.08 10.69
C LEU A 572 15.78 10.02 11.57
N LEU A 573 16.30 8.97 10.94
CA LEU A 573 16.99 7.88 11.62
C LEU A 573 18.47 7.87 11.24
N PRO A 574 19.39 7.73 12.21
CA PRO A 574 20.81 7.57 11.89
C PRO A 574 21.04 6.21 11.22
N SER A 575 21.81 6.22 10.13
CA SER A 575 22.11 5.03 9.34
C SER A 575 23.57 5.02 8.91
N ASN A 576 24.15 3.82 8.79
CA ASN A 576 25.51 3.66 8.25
C ASN A 576 25.54 3.69 6.72
N MET A 577 24.42 3.33 6.09
CA MET A 577 24.27 3.29 4.62
C MET A 577 23.68 4.58 4.08
N HIS A 578 23.97 4.89 2.81
CA HIS A 578 23.41 6.05 2.11
C HIS A 578 21.89 5.93 1.96
N SER A 579 21.16 7.05 1.97
CA SER A 579 19.70 7.09 1.85
C SER A 579 19.14 6.33 0.64
N HIS A 580 19.90 6.27 -0.46
CA HIS A 580 19.58 5.45 -1.65
C HIS A 580 19.22 4.01 -1.26
N PHE A 581 20.05 3.36 -0.45
CA PHE A 581 19.89 1.96 -0.07
C PHE A 581 18.53 1.69 0.61
N TRP A 582 18.13 2.56 1.54
CA TRP A 582 16.88 2.43 2.29
C TRP A 582 15.64 2.77 1.45
N ILE A 583 15.77 3.72 0.51
CA ILE A 583 14.70 4.08 -0.40
C ILE A 583 14.36 2.90 -1.32
N VAL A 584 15.37 2.24 -1.90
CA VAL A 584 15.12 1.10 -2.80
C VAL A 584 14.59 -0.12 -2.05
N ARG A 585 15.00 -0.33 -0.80
CA ARG A 585 14.43 -1.39 0.07
C ARG A 585 12.99 -1.12 0.48
N GLY A 586 12.51 0.12 0.32
CA GLY A 586 11.19 0.52 0.79
C GLY A 586 11.12 0.61 2.31
N THR A 587 12.23 0.96 2.99
CA THR A 587 12.27 1.05 4.45
C THR A 587 11.40 2.21 4.94
N ALA A 588 10.45 1.89 5.80
CA ALA A 588 9.50 2.85 6.36
C ALA A 588 9.23 2.54 7.84
N LEU A 589 8.60 3.48 8.53
CA LEU A 589 8.07 3.26 9.86
C LEU A 589 6.56 3.03 9.81
N LEU A 590 6.08 2.14 10.67
CA LEU A 590 4.67 1.83 10.85
C LEU A 590 4.27 2.07 12.29
N THR A 591 3.09 2.65 12.52
CA THR A 591 2.53 2.72 13.89
C THR A 591 1.90 1.40 14.30
N GLN A 592 1.36 0.62 13.36
CA GLN A 592 0.66 -0.63 13.64
C GLN A 592 1.03 -1.71 12.63
N ILE A 593 1.27 -2.92 13.15
CA ILE A 593 1.51 -4.12 12.35
C ILE A 593 0.21 -4.86 12.03
N THR A 594 0.23 -5.59 10.93
CA THR A 594 -0.79 -6.60 10.57
C THR A 594 -0.54 -7.90 11.31
N ASP A 595 -1.61 -8.65 11.56
CA ASP A 595 -1.53 -9.98 12.19
C ASP A 595 -0.81 -11.02 11.33
#